data_AF-A0A6N8BEP2-F1
#
_entry.id   AF-A0A6N8BEP2-F1
#
_cell.length_a   1.000
_cell.length_b   1.000
_cell.length_c   1.000
_cell.angle_alpha   90.00
_cell.angle_beta   90.00
_cell.angle_gamma   90.00
#
_symmetry.space_group_name_H-M   'P 1'
#
loop_
_entity.id
_entity.type
_entity.pdbx_description
1 polymer ?
#
loop_
_entity_poly.entity_id
_entity_poly.type
_entity_poly.pdbx_seq_one_letter_code
_entity_poly.pdbx_strand_id
1 'polypeptide(L)'
;MPQIRPIKDLRNTAEISELCHKTKEPVFITKNGYGDLVVMSMETYQRDIARVDLYKKLAEAEAQVESGEPLLDADKVFEELRKKHAKK
;
A
#
# COMPACT_ATOMS: atom_id res chain seq x y z
N MET A 1 16.82 4.10 6.98
CA MET A 1 16.49 4.78 8.25
C MET A 1 15.42 5.82 7.95
N PRO A 2 14.39 5.97 8.80
CA PRO A 2 13.30 6.93 8.53
C PRO A 2 13.86 8.34 8.43
N GLN A 3 13.45 9.07 7.39
CA GLN A 3 13.80 10.47 7.21
C GLN A 3 12.98 11.30 8.18
N ILE A 4 13.63 12.06 9.07
CA ILE A 4 12.98 12.92 10.06
C ILE A 4 13.37 14.37 9.78
N ARG A 5 12.39 15.24 9.56
CA ARG A 5 12.59 16.66 9.28
C ARG A 5 11.75 17.53 10.21
N PRO A 6 12.20 18.74 10.58
CA PRO A 6 11.39 19.66 11.36
C PRO A 6 10.29 20.31 10.49
N ILE A 7 9.15 20.67 11.09
CA ILE A 7 8.00 21.27 10.39
C ILE A 7 8.36 22.54 9.61
N LYS A 8 9.41 23.26 10.02
CA LYS A 8 9.92 24.45 9.33
C LYS A 8 10.39 24.16 7.90
N ASP A 9 10.73 22.92 7.58
CA ASP A 9 11.20 22.50 6.26
C ASP A 9 10.03 22.37 5.26
N LEU A 10 8.80 22.24 5.74
CA LEU A 10 7.60 22.27 4.88
C LEU A 10 7.39 23.63 4.19
N ARG A 11 8.14 24.67 4.61
CA ARG A 11 8.16 25.96 3.90
C ARG A 11 8.84 25.85 2.53
N ASN A 12 9.76 24.91 2.34
CA ASN A 12 10.37 24.63 1.04
C ASN A 12 9.69 23.40 0.42
N THR A 13 8.52 23.61 -0.19
CA THR A 13 7.71 22.53 -0.75
C THR A 13 8.40 21.81 -1.91
N ALA A 14 9.26 22.49 -2.67
CA ALA A 14 10.01 21.88 -3.76
C ALA A 14 11.00 20.81 -3.26
N GLU A 15 11.81 21.15 -2.25
CA GLU A 15 12.77 20.21 -1.64
C GLU A 15 12.08 19.03 -0.99
N ILE A 16 11.00 19.26 -0.23
CA ILE A 16 10.24 18.19 0.41
C ILE A 16 9.57 17.29 -0.63
N SER A 17 9.00 17.86 -1.69
CA SER A 17 8.41 17.09 -2.78
C SER A 17 9.46 16.20 -3.46
N GLU A 18 10.61 16.77 -3.83
CA GLU A 18 11.72 16.03 -4.44
C GLU A 18 12.23 14.91 -3.52
N LEU A 19 12.38 15.18 -2.23
CA LEU A 19 12.77 14.18 -1.22
C LEU A 19 11.78 13.01 -1.18
N CYS A 20 10.47 13.30 -1.15
CA CYS A 20 9.42 12.27 -1.12
C CYS A 20 9.44 11.41 -2.39
N HIS A 21 9.65 12.00 -3.56
CA HIS A 21 9.74 11.26 -4.82
C HIS A 21 11.02 10.44 -4.95
N LYS A 22 12.16 10.94 -4.47
CA LYS A 22 13.46 10.24 -4.52
C LYS A 22 13.52 9.06 -3.56
N THR A 23 13.10 9.27 -2.32
CA THR A 23 13.17 8.24 -1.27
C THR A 23 12.14 7.14 -1.51
N LYS A 24 10.97 7.49 -2.07
CA LYS A 24 9.83 6.57 -2.20
C LYS A 24 9.44 5.94 -0.87
N GLU A 25 9.66 6.66 0.22
CA GLU A 25 9.41 6.26 1.60
C GLU A 25 8.75 7.42 2.36
N PRO A 26 8.04 7.14 3.47
CA PRO A 26 7.50 8.17 4.35
C PRO A 26 8.59 9.07 4.97
N VAL A 27 8.36 10.39 4.93
CA VAL A 27 9.16 11.39 5.65
C VAL A 27 8.38 11.84 6.88
N PHE A 28 8.98 11.64 8.06
CA PHE A 28 8.38 12.02 9.34
C PHE A 28 8.71 13.47 9.64
N ILE A 29 7.69 14.24 10.03
CA ILE A 29 7.81 15.64 10.37
C ILE A 29 7.67 15.82 11.87
N THR A 30 8.58 16.59 12.45
CA THR A 30 8.58 16.92 13.88
C THR A 30 8.26 18.37 14.15
N LYS A 31 7.55 18.64 15.24
CA LYS A 31 7.25 19.97 15.75
C LYS A 31 7.64 20.03 17.22
N ASN A 32 8.54 20.95 17.58
CA ASN A 32 9.07 21.10 18.93
C ASN A 32 9.66 19.79 19.51
N GLY A 33 10.29 18.96 18.68
CA GLY A 33 10.90 17.69 19.08
C GLY A 33 9.96 16.47 19.11
N TYR A 34 8.66 16.67 18.86
CA TYR A 34 7.66 15.60 18.83
C TYR A 34 7.25 15.27 17.39
N GLY A 35 6.93 14.01 17.10
CA GLY A 35 6.34 13.61 15.81
C GLY A 35 4.96 14.27 15.63
N ASP A 36 4.70 14.78 14.43
CA ASP A 36 3.51 15.59 14.14
C ASP A 36 2.81 15.14 12.85
N LEU A 37 3.56 15.00 11.74
CA LEU A 37 3.00 14.62 10.44
C LEU A 37 3.87 13.58 9.74
N VAL A 38 3.31 12.93 8.73
CA VAL A 38 4.04 12.11 7.77
C VAL A 38 3.71 12.62 6.38
N VAL A 39 4.74 12.86 5.56
CA VAL A 39 4.61 13.34 4.18
C VAL A 39 5.25 12.33 3.23
N MET A 40 4.60 12.07 2.11
CA MET A 40 5.07 11.15 1.07
C MET A 40 4.48 11.55 -0.29
N SER A 41 5.05 11.03 -1.38
CA SER A 41 4.44 11.21 -2.70
C SER A 41 3.14 10.42 -2.81
N MET A 42 2.23 10.85 -3.70
CA MET A 42 0.97 10.15 -3.93
C MET A 42 1.20 8.71 -4.39
N GLU A 43 2.18 8.47 -5.26
CA GLU A 43 2.58 7.14 -5.72
C GLU A 43 3.00 6.24 -4.55
N THR A 44 3.82 6.77 -3.64
CA THR A 44 4.28 6.04 -2.44
C THR A 44 3.08 5.67 -1.57
N TYR A 45 2.21 6.63 -1.27
CA TYR A 45 1.00 6.39 -0.48
C TYR A 45 0.11 5.31 -1.11
N GLN A 46 -0.20 5.43 -2.40
CA GLN A 46 -1.06 4.47 -3.10
C GLN A 46 -0.46 3.06 -3.13
N ARG A 47 0.84 2.96 -3.40
CA ARG A 47 1.55 1.68 -3.39
C ARG A 47 1.52 1.03 -2.01
N ASP A 48 1.74 1.80 -0.96
CA ASP A 48 1.80 1.27 0.40
C ASP A 48 0.39 0.82 0.87
N ILE A 49 -0.67 1.58 0.53
CA ILE A 49 -2.07 1.16 0.77
C ILE A 49 -2.41 -0.12 -0.01
N ALA A 50 -2.04 -0.19 -1.30
CA ALA A 50 -2.27 -1.38 -2.12
C ALA A 50 -1.53 -2.61 -1.57
N ARG A 51 -0.32 -2.42 -1.03
CA ARG A 51 0.46 -3.48 -0.40
C ARG A 51 -0.22 -4.00 0.87
N VAL A 52 -0.79 -3.12 1.70
CA VAL A 52 -1.55 -3.53 2.89
C VAL A 52 -2.78 -4.35 2.51
N ASP A 53 -3.54 -3.92 1.50
CA ASP A 53 -4.70 -4.68 0.99
C ASP A 53 -4.30 -6.06 0.45
N LEU A 54 -3.19 -6.13 -0.30
CA LEU A 54 -2.63 -7.39 -0.79
C LEU A 54 -2.29 -8.32 0.37
N TYR A 55 -1.56 -7.85 1.38
CA TYR A 55 -1.20 -8.69 2.53
C TYR A 55 -2.41 -9.17 3.32
N LYS A 56 -3.45 -8.33 3.43
CA LYS A 56 -4.71 -8.74 4.06
C LYS A 56 -5.35 -9.90 3.30
N LYS A 57 -5.45 -9.81 1.96
CA LYS A 57 -6.01 -10.87 1.12
C LYS A 57 -5.19 -12.16 1.16
N LEU A 58 -3.86 -12.04 1.20
CA LEU A 58 -2.98 -13.20 1.34
C LEU A 58 -3.17 -13.88 2.70
N ALA A 59 -3.22 -13.12 3.80
CA ALA A 59 -3.46 -13.67 5.13
C ALA A 59 -4.84 -14.35 5.24
N GLU A 60 -5.87 -13.78 4.62
CA GLU A 60 -7.18 -14.42 4.52
C GLU A 60 -7.09 -15.75 3.76
N ALA A 61 -6.44 -15.80 2.61
CA ALA A 61 -6.26 -17.02 1.82
C ALA A 61 -5.45 -18.09 2.57
N GLU A 62 -4.37 -17.70 3.27
CA GLU A 62 -3.56 -18.59 4.10
C GLU A 62 -4.41 -19.22 5.21
N ALA A 63 -5.23 -18.42 5.90
CA ALA A 63 -6.14 -18.93 6.94
C ALA A 63 -7.20 -19.91 6.39
N GLN A 64 -7.70 -19.70 5.17
CA GLN A 64 -8.62 -20.64 4.51
C GLN A 64 -7.95 -21.98 4.22
N VAL A 65 -6.70 -21.95 3.76
CA VAL A 65 -5.91 -23.18 3.53
C VAL A 65 -5.67 -23.91 4.85
N GLU A 66 -5.27 -23.20 5.91
CA GLU A 66 -4.98 -23.79 7.22
C GLU A 66 -6.21 -24.39 7.91
N SER A 67 -7.38 -23.75 7.76
CA SER A 67 -8.65 -24.25 8.31
C SER A 67 -9.24 -25.42 7.52
N GLY A 68 -8.66 -25.76 6.37
CA GLY A 68 -9.16 -26.83 5.50
C GLY A 68 -10.47 -26.48 4.80
N GLU A 69 -10.74 -25.18 4.58
CA GLU A 69 -11.90 -24.77 3.79
C GLU A 69 -11.82 -25.38 2.38
N PRO A 70 -12.94 -25.91 1.84
CA PRO A 70 -12.97 -26.43 0.47
C PRO A 70 -12.58 -25.36 -0.54
N LEU A 71 -11.41 -25.49 -1.16
CA LEU A 71 -10.94 -24.59 -2.20
C LEU A 71 -11.61 -24.92 -3.54
N LEU A 72 -11.81 -23.88 -4.36
CA LEU A 72 -12.33 -24.05 -5.70
C LEU A 72 -11.23 -24.48 -6.67
N ASP A 73 -11.56 -25.40 -7.56
CA ASP A 73 -10.68 -25.79 -8.66
C ASP A 73 -10.55 -24.64 -9.67
N ALA A 74 -9.32 -24.23 -9.95
CA ALA A 74 -9.05 -23.05 -10.77
C ALA A 74 -9.62 -23.19 -12.20
N ASP A 75 -9.48 -24.36 -12.82
CA ASP A 75 -9.97 -24.58 -14.19
C ASP A 75 -11.49 -24.46 -14.26
N LYS A 76 -12.21 -25.05 -13.29
CA LYS A 76 -13.68 -24.91 -13.18
C LYS A 76 -14.09 -23.45 -13.00
N VAL A 77 -13.42 -22.70 -12.12
CA VAL A 77 -13.72 -21.28 -11.89
C VAL A 77 -13.53 -20.46 -13.18
N PHE A 78 -12.43 -20.64 -13.90
CA PHE A 78 -12.20 -19.93 -15.16
C PHE A 78 -13.21 -20.32 -16.24
N GLU A 79 -13.61 -21.58 -16.30
CA GLU A 79 -14.63 -22.04 -17.24
C GLU A 79 -15.99 -21.36 -16.97
N GLU A 80 -16.41 -21.28 -15.70
CA GLU A 80 -17.64 -20.60 -15.29
C GLU A 80 -17.61 -19.09 -15.57
N LEU A 81 -16.50 -18.42 -15.25
CA LEU A 81 -16.33 -16.99 -15.52
C LEU A 81 -16.41 -16.68 -17.02
N ARG A 82 -15.76 -17.50 -17.87
CA ARG A 82 -15.86 -17.37 -19.33
C ARG A 82 -17.30 -17.59 -19.81
N LYS A 83 -17.99 -18.64 -19.33
CA LYS A 83 -19.40 -18.88 -19.69
C LYS A 83 -20.29 -17.68 -19.37
N LYS A 84 -20.06 -17.02 -18.23
CA LYS A 84 -20.86 -15.89 -17.75
C LYS A 84 -20.57 -14.58 -18.48
N HIS A 85 -19.32 -14.33 -18.88
CA HIS A 85 -18.90 -13.01 -19.39
C HIS A 85 -18.44 -12.98 -20.85
N ALA A 86 -18.12 -14.11 -21.47
CA ALA A 86 -17.64 -14.17 -22.86
C ALA A 86 -18.76 -14.15 -23.91
N LYS A 87 -20.03 -14.25 -23.52
CA LYS A 87 -21.18 -14.02 -24.40
C LYS A 87 -21.65 -12.56 -24.27
N LYS A 88 -20.92 -11.65 -24.90
CA LYS A 88 -21.40 -10.30 -25.23
C LYS A 88 -20.83 -9.89 -26.57
#